data_AF-A0A069CSM8-F1
#
_entry.id   AF-A0A069CSM8-F1
#
_cell.length_a   1.000
_cell.length_b   1.000
_cell.length_c   1.000
_cell.angle_alpha   90.00
_cell.angle_beta   90.00
_cell.angle_gamma   90.00
#
_symmetry.space_group_name_H-M   'P 1'
#
loop_
_entity.id
_entity.type
_entity.pdbx_description
1 polymer ?
#
loop_
_entity_poly.entity_id
_entity_poly.type
_entity_poly.pdbx_seq_one_letter_code
_entity_poly.pdbx_strand_id
1 'polypeptide(L)'
;MINAFKSLSLLGSSIGELTYIGPDVVGRNNDVKVAQFNVGNRFETIKVTPQVAFDFNHKFGETMRLIDAKIIAGEARTNARAGARVATYSGTILPASSNEQDKFSIDEYDAVFVTGKKQHVVGRVRSADAFNRNDLIIFSIAANYKTDDRNGVARDSQTDEPIISNYQFNFIPKSKVNGEVTEDDYIRILVKPEEYDRVIDDLKPGQQVYPQGLKFAFVGNSSTDWTVYADQIDLAPSNNNNVTSKPESKPVAESKPNNEAKK
;
A
#
# COMPACT_ATOMS: atom_id res chain seq x y z
N MET A 1 -13.11 2.88 -0.32
CA MET A 1 -11.68 2.53 -0.53
C MET A 1 -11.55 1.06 -0.18
N ILE A 2 -10.73 0.26 -0.87
CA ILE A 2 -10.41 -1.13 -0.49
C ILE A 2 -8.93 -1.32 -0.84
N ASN A 3 -8.08 -1.59 0.14
CA ASN A 3 -6.84 -2.34 -0.03
C ASN A 3 -6.84 -3.33 1.15
N ALA A 4 -6.95 -4.62 0.84
CA ALA A 4 -7.10 -5.67 1.83
C ALA A 4 -5.88 -6.62 1.76
N PHE A 5 -4.70 -6.11 2.13
CA PHE A 5 -3.51 -6.95 2.24
C PHE A 5 -3.50 -7.71 3.56
N LYS A 6 -3.03 -8.95 3.53
CA LYS A 6 -3.00 -9.84 4.71
C LYS A 6 -2.02 -9.36 5.78
N SER A 7 -0.83 -8.96 5.36
CA SER A 7 0.26 -8.53 6.25
C SER A 7 1.31 -7.76 5.48
N LEU A 8 2.04 -6.89 6.16
CA LEU A 8 3.27 -6.28 5.64
C LEU A 8 4.45 -6.73 6.51
N SER A 9 5.51 -7.25 5.89
CA SER A 9 6.77 -7.48 6.59
C SER A 9 7.39 -6.15 6.97
N LEU A 10 7.89 -6.06 8.19
CA LEU A 10 8.48 -4.88 8.80
C LEU A 10 9.93 -5.20 9.14
N LEU A 11 10.85 -4.34 8.71
CA LEU A 11 12.26 -4.48 9.01
C LEU A 11 12.47 -4.17 10.49
N GLY A 12 12.79 -5.17 11.31
CA GLY A 12 12.86 -4.98 12.75
C GLY A 12 13.89 -3.94 13.17
N SER A 13 15.05 -3.90 12.52
CA SER A 13 16.10 -2.89 12.77
C SER A 13 15.67 -1.46 12.44
N SER A 14 14.65 -1.25 11.61
CA SER A 14 14.13 0.08 11.28
C SER A 14 13.22 0.68 12.34
N ILE A 15 12.70 -0.15 13.25
CA ILE A 15 11.91 0.30 14.41
C ILE A 15 12.85 0.88 15.48
N GLY A 16 14.07 0.34 15.58
CA GLY A 16 15.07 0.70 16.58
C GLY A 16 15.21 -0.36 17.66
N GLU A 17 16.02 -0.07 18.68
CA GLU A 17 16.19 -0.93 19.85
C GLU A 17 14.88 -1.02 20.65
N LEU A 18 14.59 -2.22 21.18
CA LEU A 18 13.38 -2.47 21.95
C LEU A 18 13.73 -2.74 23.41
N THR A 19 13.30 -1.87 24.32
CA THR A 19 13.51 -2.09 25.75
C THR A 19 12.29 -2.79 26.35
N TYR A 20 12.46 -4.01 26.86
CA TYR A 20 11.36 -4.81 27.41
C TYR A 20 10.76 -4.17 28.66
N ILE A 21 9.43 -4.03 28.67
CA ILE A 21 8.66 -3.48 29.79
C ILE A 21 8.00 -4.61 30.57
N GLY A 22 7.42 -5.58 29.88
CA GLY A 22 6.66 -6.66 30.50
C GLY A 22 5.63 -7.28 29.57
N PRO A 23 4.86 -8.26 30.07
CA PRO A 23 3.70 -8.80 29.37
C PRO A 23 2.51 -7.84 29.42
N ASP A 24 1.65 -7.92 28.41
CA ASP A 24 0.33 -7.29 28.38
C ASP A 24 -0.68 -8.23 27.67
N VAL A 25 -1.97 -7.89 27.72
CA VAL A 25 -3.05 -8.59 27.01
C VAL A 25 -3.84 -7.64 26.13
N VAL A 26 -4.04 -8.05 24.88
CA VAL A 26 -4.79 -7.31 23.86
C VAL A 26 -5.83 -8.22 23.22
N GLY A 27 -6.47 -7.75 22.15
CA GLY A 27 -7.59 -8.43 21.52
C GLY A 27 -8.93 -7.88 22.02
N ARG A 28 -10.00 -8.19 21.31
CA ARG A 28 -11.36 -7.81 21.69
C ARG A 28 -11.75 -8.36 23.07
N ASN A 29 -11.28 -9.56 23.39
CA ASN A 29 -11.57 -10.27 24.63
C ASN A 29 -10.42 -10.25 25.65
N ASN A 30 -9.33 -9.50 25.38
CA ASN A 30 -8.10 -9.51 26.18
C ASN A 30 -7.48 -10.92 26.34
N ASP A 31 -7.52 -11.70 25.28
CA ASP A 31 -7.10 -13.10 25.21
C ASP A 31 -5.77 -13.30 24.48
N VAL A 32 -5.23 -12.24 23.85
CA VAL A 32 -3.96 -12.29 23.13
C VAL A 32 -2.85 -11.73 24.01
N LYS A 33 -1.98 -12.60 24.52
CA LYS A 33 -0.80 -12.20 25.29
C LYS A 33 0.28 -11.62 24.38
N VAL A 34 0.80 -10.46 24.73
CA VAL A 34 1.80 -9.72 23.95
C VAL A 34 2.94 -9.24 24.84
N ALA A 35 4.11 -9.01 24.24
CA ALA A 35 5.26 -8.41 24.88
C ALA A 35 5.26 -6.90 24.58
N GLN A 36 5.43 -6.07 25.62
CA GLN A 36 5.43 -4.63 25.50
C GLN A 36 6.86 -4.08 25.57
N PHE A 37 7.18 -3.13 24.69
CA PHE A 37 8.49 -2.51 24.57
C PHE A 37 8.41 -0.99 24.46
N ASN A 38 9.39 -0.29 25.01
CA ASN A 38 9.71 1.07 24.59
C ASN A 38 10.54 1.02 23.31
N VAL A 39 10.31 1.96 22.40
CA VAL A 39 11.03 2.05 21.12
C VAL A 39 12.12 3.11 21.21
N GLY A 40 13.38 2.66 21.08
CA GLY A 40 14.56 3.50 21.22
C GLY A 40 14.58 4.27 22.54
N ASN A 41 14.98 5.53 22.49
CA ASN A 41 15.00 6.44 23.66
C ASN A 41 13.70 7.24 23.82
N ARG A 42 12.59 6.81 23.21
CA ARG A 42 11.29 7.51 23.27
C ARG A 42 10.36 6.81 24.24
N PHE A 43 9.40 7.54 24.77
CA PHE A 43 8.27 6.98 25.55
C PHE A 43 7.19 6.35 24.67
N GLU A 44 7.49 6.10 23.40
CA GLU A 44 6.58 5.41 22.48
C GLU A 44 6.67 3.91 22.75
N THR A 45 5.54 3.27 23.00
CA THR A 45 5.48 1.84 23.25
C THR A 45 4.92 1.08 22.06
N ILE A 46 5.47 -0.09 21.77
CA ILE A 46 4.86 -1.06 20.87
C ILE A 46 4.49 -2.32 21.63
N LYS A 47 3.45 -3.00 21.14
CA LYS A 47 3.00 -4.31 21.63
C LYS A 47 3.18 -5.31 20.52
N VAL A 48 3.95 -6.36 20.79
CA VAL A 48 4.33 -7.38 19.81
C VAL A 48 3.79 -8.72 20.27
N THR A 49 3.04 -9.42 19.42
CA THR A 49 2.74 -10.83 19.61
C THR A 49 4.00 -11.64 19.29
N PRO A 50 4.65 -12.25 20.29
CA PRO A 50 5.93 -12.90 20.08
C PRO A 50 5.77 -14.32 19.52
N GLN A 51 6.89 -14.98 19.22
CA GLN A 51 6.94 -16.40 18.90
C GLN A 51 6.38 -17.29 20.03
N VAL A 52 5.86 -18.48 19.68
CA VAL A 52 5.12 -19.40 20.59
C VAL A 52 5.87 -19.76 21.89
N ALA A 53 7.20 -19.79 21.87
CA ALA A 53 8.05 -20.15 23.00
C ALA A 53 8.73 -18.96 23.69
N PHE A 54 8.24 -17.74 23.47
CA PHE A 54 8.80 -16.55 24.11
C PHE A 54 8.58 -16.57 25.63
N ASP A 55 9.66 -16.37 26.39
CA ASP A 55 9.60 -16.25 27.85
C ASP A 55 9.18 -14.83 28.24
N PHE A 56 8.07 -14.69 28.96
CA PHE A 56 7.60 -13.39 29.43
C PHE A 56 8.24 -12.95 30.76
N ASN A 57 9.15 -13.75 31.32
CA ASN A 57 9.85 -13.44 32.58
C ASN A 57 11.19 -12.72 32.37
N HIS A 58 11.43 -12.15 31.18
CA HIS A 58 12.55 -11.25 30.92
C HIS A 58 12.57 -10.08 31.92
N LYS A 59 13.76 -9.53 32.17
CA LYS A 59 13.90 -8.43 33.13
C LYS A 59 13.36 -7.14 32.51
N PHE A 60 12.66 -6.34 33.32
CA PHE A 60 12.35 -4.96 32.95
C PHE A 60 13.64 -4.21 32.56
N GLY A 61 13.61 -3.50 31.44
CA GLY A 61 14.75 -2.75 30.93
C GLY A 61 15.70 -3.58 30.04
N GLU A 62 15.44 -4.87 29.83
CA GLU A 62 16.28 -5.71 28.96
C GLU A 62 16.16 -5.27 27.50
N THR A 63 17.31 -5.03 26.85
CA THR A 63 17.36 -4.62 25.44
C THR A 63 17.21 -5.84 24.53
N MET A 64 16.23 -5.76 23.64
CA MET A 64 15.83 -6.80 22.70
C MET A 64 15.83 -6.22 21.28
N ARG A 65 15.83 -7.12 20.30
CA ARG A 65 15.60 -6.82 18.89
C ARG A 65 14.41 -7.64 18.39
N LEU A 66 13.72 -7.11 17.40
CA LEU A 66 12.69 -7.80 16.65
C LEU A 66 13.26 -8.19 15.29
N ILE A 67 12.96 -9.39 14.82
CA ILE A 67 13.20 -9.84 13.44
C ILE A 67 11.96 -10.53 12.90
N ASP A 68 11.89 -10.68 11.58
CA ASP A 68 10.75 -11.28 10.87
C ASP A 68 9.42 -10.64 11.27
N ALA A 69 9.47 -9.33 11.53
CA ALA A 69 8.34 -8.61 12.04
C ALA A 69 7.26 -8.50 10.97
N LYS A 70 6.00 -8.48 11.40
CA LYS A 70 4.85 -8.28 10.53
C LYS A 70 3.88 -7.30 11.16
N ILE A 71 3.27 -6.48 10.31
CA ILE A 71 2.13 -5.65 10.64
C ILE A 71 0.90 -6.32 10.04
N ILE A 72 -0.10 -6.61 10.87
CA ILE A 72 -1.35 -7.25 10.46
C ILE A 72 -2.55 -6.45 10.97
N ALA A 73 -3.70 -6.66 10.34
CA ALA A 73 -4.97 -6.17 10.87
C ALA A 73 -5.39 -7.04 12.06
N GLY A 74 -5.48 -6.44 13.24
CA GLY A 74 -6.01 -7.07 14.45
C GLY A 74 -7.23 -6.33 15.00
N GLU A 75 -7.73 -6.81 16.13
CA GLU A 75 -8.84 -6.19 16.86
C GLU A 75 -8.39 -5.71 18.23
N ALA A 76 -8.81 -4.51 18.62
CA ALA A 76 -8.68 -3.98 19.96
C ALA A 76 -10.04 -3.86 20.62
N ARG A 77 -10.06 -4.04 21.94
CA ARG A 77 -11.24 -3.80 22.76
C ARG A 77 -11.68 -2.35 22.68
N THR A 78 -12.96 -2.12 22.43
CA THR A 78 -13.59 -0.79 22.50
C THR A 78 -14.98 -0.90 23.12
N ASN A 79 -15.57 0.25 23.46
CA ASN A 79 -16.96 0.32 23.92
C ASN A 79 -17.97 0.05 22.78
N ALA A 80 -17.51 -0.03 21.53
CA ALA A 80 -18.35 -0.36 20.38
C ALA A 80 -18.50 -1.89 20.24
N ARG A 81 -19.70 -2.35 19.88
CA ARG A 81 -20.05 -3.79 19.84
C ARG A 81 -19.12 -4.65 18.96
N ALA A 82 -18.45 -4.07 17.95
CA ALA A 82 -17.61 -4.80 17.00
C ALA A 82 -16.11 -4.78 17.32
N GLY A 83 -15.66 -4.13 18.40
CA GLY A 83 -14.24 -3.81 18.59
C GLY A 83 -13.77 -2.72 17.61
N ALA A 84 -12.51 -2.30 17.71
CA ALA A 84 -11.86 -1.47 16.69
C ALA A 84 -10.80 -2.28 15.97
N ARG A 85 -10.71 -2.15 14.65
CA ARG A 85 -9.58 -2.71 13.91
C ARG A 85 -8.37 -1.83 14.15
N VAL A 86 -7.23 -2.45 14.44
CA VAL A 86 -5.96 -1.76 14.69
C VAL A 86 -4.81 -2.48 14.00
N ALA A 87 -3.73 -1.77 13.70
CA ALA A 87 -2.49 -2.40 13.30
C ALA A 87 -1.89 -3.12 14.52
N THR A 88 -1.59 -4.41 14.38
CA THR A 88 -0.88 -5.19 15.39
C THR A 88 0.45 -5.69 14.84
N TYR A 89 1.42 -5.84 15.74
CA TYR A 89 2.76 -6.27 15.40
C TYR A 89 2.98 -7.71 15.88
N SER A 90 3.65 -8.52 15.08
CA SER A 90 4.14 -9.83 15.48
C SER A 90 5.55 -10.04 14.95
N GLY A 91 6.27 -11.01 15.49
CA GLY A 91 7.60 -11.38 15.00
C GLY A 91 8.39 -12.18 16.02
N THR A 92 9.67 -12.39 15.72
CA THR A 92 10.60 -13.10 16.59
C THR A 92 11.39 -12.11 17.41
N ILE A 93 11.23 -12.18 18.73
CA ILE A 93 11.91 -11.32 19.69
C ILE A 93 13.14 -12.04 20.19
N LEU A 94 14.30 -11.39 20.07
CA LEU A 94 15.60 -11.96 20.43
C LEU A 94 16.38 -10.99 21.32
N PRO A 95 17.32 -11.48 22.14
CA PRO A 95 18.28 -10.62 22.83
C PRO A 95 19.07 -9.76 21.85
N ALA A 96 19.45 -8.54 22.26
CA ALA A 96 20.23 -7.64 21.41
C ALA A 96 21.55 -8.24 20.91
N SER A 97 22.12 -9.22 21.64
CA SER A 97 23.35 -9.93 21.27
C SER A 97 23.18 -10.99 20.18
N SER A 98 21.94 -11.28 19.74
CA SER A 98 21.71 -12.26 18.66
C SER A 98 22.16 -11.70 17.31
N ASN A 99 22.79 -12.55 16.51
CA ASN A 99 23.24 -12.24 15.14
C ASN A 99 22.22 -12.63 14.07
N GLU A 100 21.11 -13.28 14.45
CA GLU A 100 20.05 -13.66 13.52
C GLU A 100 19.45 -12.41 12.87
N GLN A 101 19.19 -12.46 11.56
CA GLN A 101 18.68 -11.35 10.78
C GLN A 101 17.26 -11.63 10.29
N ASP A 102 16.57 -10.58 9.88
CA ASP A 102 15.34 -10.70 9.11
C ASP A 102 15.54 -11.60 7.89
N LYS A 103 14.51 -12.40 7.57
CA LYS A 103 14.49 -13.32 6.45
C LYS A 103 14.76 -12.65 5.10
N PHE A 104 14.26 -11.43 4.92
CA PHE A 104 14.41 -10.66 3.68
C PHE A 104 15.58 -9.68 3.79
N SER A 105 16.22 -9.39 2.66
CA SER A 105 17.29 -8.39 2.63
C SER A 105 16.74 -6.99 2.88
N ILE A 106 17.59 -6.10 3.41
CA ILE A 106 17.22 -4.70 3.71
C ILE A 106 16.70 -3.97 2.46
N ASP A 107 17.18 -4.33 1.28
CA ASP A 107 16.80 -3.70 0.00
C ASP A 107 15.38 -4.07 -0.45
N GLU A 108 14.81 -5.15 0.07
CA GLU A 108 13.40 -5.51 -0.19
C GLU A 108 12.41 -4.63 0.60
N TYR A 109 12.85 -3.93 1.65
CA TYR A 109 12.01 -3.03 2.44
C TYR A 109 11.98 -1.63 1.82
N ASP A 110 11.28 -1.54 0.68
CA ASP A 110 11.26 -0.40 -0.24
C ASP A 110 10.21 0.67 0.07
N ALA A 111 9.43 0.49 1.15
CA ALA A 111 8.39 1.41 1.57
C ALA A 111 8.48 1.70 3.08
N VAL A 112 7.64 2.62 3.56
CA VAL A 112 7.54 2.92 5.00
C VAL A 112 6.12 2.71 5.52
N PHE A 113 6.00 2.28 6.77
CA PHE A 113 4.74 2.30 7.51
C PHE A 113 4.63 3.60 8.30
N VAL A 114 3.48 4.26 8.19
CA VAL A 114 3.20 5.55 8.82
C VAL A 114 1.93 5.50 9.67
N THR A 115 1.90 6.30 10.73
CA THR A 115 0.76 6.38 11.66
C THR A 115 0.32 7.82 11.93
N GLY A 116 -0.94 7.96 12.31
CA GLY A 116 -1.55 9.25 12.64
C GLY A 116 -1.72 10.19 11.45
N LYS A 117 -2.39 11.32 11.69
CA LYS A 117 -2.70 12.32 10.66
C LYS A 117 -1.45 12.95 10.04
N LYS A 118 -0.36 13.04 10.80
CA LYS A 118 0.93 13.60 10.36
C LYS A 118 1.84 12.59 9.64
N GLN A 119 1.36 11.36 9.43
CA GLN A 119 2.12 10.28 8.80
C GLN A 119 3.51 10.06 9.44
N HIS A 120 3.53 9.90 10.77
CA HIS A 120 4.77 9.60 11.49
C HIS A 120 5.30 8.23 11.07
N VAL A 121 6.54 8.20 10.58
CA VAL A 121 7.22 6.96 10.16
C VAL A 121 7.50 6.09 11.37
N VAL A 122 7.04 4.83 11.30
CA VAL A 122 7.28 3.80 12.32
C VAL A 122 8.45 2.90 11.94
N GLY A 123 8.55 2.53 10.67
CA GLY A 123 9.59 1.64 10.17
C GLY A 123 9.45 1.34 8.68
N ARG A 124 10.43 0.63 8.13
CA ARG A 124 10.47 0.22 6.72
C ARG A 124 9.70 -1.07 6.52
N VAL A 125 8.89 -1.13 5.47
CA VAL A 125 8.06 -2.29 5.11
C VAL A 125 8.31 -2.71 3.67
N ARG A 126 7.98 -3.96 3.37
CA ARG A 126 8.10 -4.54 2.03
C ARG A 126 6.81 -4.33 1.24
N SER A 127 6.85 -3.48 0.20
CA SER A 127 5.67 -3.22 -0.64
C SER A 127 5.22 -4.46 -1.41
N ALA A 128 6.16 -5.37 -1.72
CA ALA A 128 5.92 -6.62 -2.43
C ALA A 128 5.02 -7.61 -1.65
N ASP A 129 4.77 -7.38 -0.36
CA ASP A 129 3.77 -8.16 0.40
C ASP A 129 2.33 -7.68 0.13
N ALA A 130 2.17 -6.47 -0.41
CA ALA A 130 0.90 -5.89 -0.80
C ALA A 130 0.62 -6.07 -2.30
N PHE A 131 1.55 -5.65 -3.16
CA PHE A 131 1.41 -5.73 -4.61
C PHE A 131 2.77 -5.63 -5.31
N ASN A 132 2.84 -6.09 -6.56
CA ASN A 132 4.00 -5.89 -7.40
C ASN A 132 3.95 -4.50 -8.05
N ARG A 133 4.74 -3.54 -7.54
CA ARG A 133 4.79 -2.16 -8.06
C ARG A 133 5.18 -2.07 -9.55
N ASN A 134 5.86 -3.09 -10.07
CA ASN A 134 6.27 -3.15 -11.48
C ASN A 134 5.21 -3.78 -12.39
N ASP A 135 4.10 -4.26 -11.84
CA ASP A 135 2.99 -4.90 -12.57
C ASP A 135 1.71 -4.07 -12.50
N LEU A 136 1.77 -2.74 -12.33
CA LEU A 136 0.59 -1.89 -12.17
C LEU A 136 0.20 -1.19 -13.48
N ILE A 137 -1.07 -1.31 -13.84
CA ILE A 137 -1.70 -0.54 -14.92
C ILE A 137 -2.81 0.34 -14.35
N ILE A 138 -2.80 1.62 -14.72
CA ILE A 138 -3.85 2.54 -14.30
C ILE A 138 -5.12 2.32 -15.13
N PHE A 139 -6.28 2.26 -14.44
CA PHE A 139 -7.57 2.16 -15.12
C PHE A 139 -8.53 3.30 -14.79
N SER A 140 -8.38 3.96 -13.63
CA SER A 140 -9.18 5.15 -13.29
C SER A 140 -8.49 6.02 -12.25
N ILE A 141 -8.86 7.30 -12.23
CA ILE A 141 -8.45 8.27 -11.22
C ILE A 141 -9.70 8.93 -10.67
N ALA A 142 -9.76 9.15 -9.35
CA ALA A 142 -10.85 9.84 -8.69
C ALA A 142 -10.31 10.89 -7.70
N ALA A 143 -10.91 12.08 -7.66
CA ALA A 143 -10.59 13.08 -6.66
C ALA A 143 -11.25 12.75 -5.31
N ASN A 144 -10.48 12.86 -4.22
CA ASN A 144 -10.99 12.78 -2.85
C ASN A 144 -11.07 14.18 -2.25
N TYR A 145 -12.28 14.65 -2.00
CA TYR A 145 -12.52 15.98 -1.45
C TYR A 145 -12.28 16.04 0.05
N LYS A 146 -11.77 17.18 0.53
CA LYS A 146 -11.68 17.49 1.96
C LYS A 146 -13.09 17.65 2.52
N THR A 147 -13.35 17.06 3.68
CA THR A 147 -14.61 17.24 4.39
C THR A 147 -14.55 18.43 5.33
N ASP A 148 -15.65 19.19 5.44
CA ASP A 148 -15.83 20.24 6.45
C ASP A 148 -16.30 19.65 7.80
N ASP A 149 -16.51 20.52 8.80
CA ASP A 149 -16.96 20.13 10.15
C ASP A 149 -18.39 19.55 10.19
N ARG A 150 -19.14 19.67 9.09
CA ARG A 150 -20.49 19.13 8.92
C ARG A 150 -20.50 17.88 8.04
N ASN A 151 -19.34 17.30 7.74
CA ASN A 151 -19.14 16.21 6.78
C ASN A 151 -19.58 16.55 5.34
N GLY A 152 -19.72 17.84 5.00
CA GLY A 152 -19.89 18.34 3.64
C GLY A 152 -18.56 18.47 2.91
N VAL A 153 -18.59 18.79 1.62
CA VAL A 153 -17.38 19.10 0.84
C VAL A 153 -16.88 20.49 1.23
N ALA A 154 -15.68 20.57 1.80
CA ALA A 154 -15.03 21.83 2.10
C ALA A 154 -14.71 22.58 0.80
N ARG A 155 -14.95 23.89 0.81
CA ARG A 155 -14.71 24.78 -0.33
C ARG A 155 -13.68 25.84 0.03
N ASP A 156 -12.91 26.26 -0.95
CA ASP A 156 -11.97 27.37 -0.82
C ASP A 156 -12.77 28.67 -0.60
N SER A 157 -12.37 29.46 0.40
CA SER A 157 -13.10 30.68 0.77
C SER A 157 -13.01 31.80 -0.25
N GLN A 158 -12.04 31.76 -1.16
CA GLN A 158 -11.80 32.77 -2.18
C GLN A 158 -12.43 32.38 -3.53
N THR A 159 -12.38 31.10 -3.91
CA THR A 159 -12.85 30.63 -5.21
C THR A 159 -14.20 29.91 -5.18
N ASP A 160 -14.69 29.53 -3.98
CA ASP A 160 -15.84 28.64 -3.77
C ASP A 160 -15.69 27.24 -4.41
N GLU A 161 -14.48 26.87 -4.85
CA GLU A 161 -14.21 25.57 -5.46
C GLU A 161 -14.02 24.46 -4.40
N PRO A 162 -14.46 23.22 -4.66
CA PRO A 162 -14.17 22.07 -3.80
C PRO A 162 -12.68 21.89 -3.55
N ILE A 163 -12.28 21.77 -2.28
CA ILE A 163 -10.88 21.52 -1.92
C ILE A 163 -10.60 20.02 -2.10
N ILE A 164 -9.69 19.70 -3.02
CA ILE A 164 -9.21 18.33 -3.23
C ILE A 164 -8.11 18.04 -2.20
N SER A 165 -8.27 16.94 -1.47
CA SER A 165 -7.28 16.51 -0.46
C SER A 165 -6.19 15.62 -1.07
N ASN A 166 -6.56 14.79 -2.04
CA ASN A 166 -5.67 13.90 -2.79
C ASN A 166 -6.44 13.31 -3.98
N TYR A 167 -5.73 12.69 -4.90
CA TYR A 167 -6.27 11.87 -5.97
C TYR A 167 -6.03 10.39 -5.68
N GLN A 168 -7.05 9.57 -5.85
CA GLN A 168 -6.97 8.13 -5.79
C GLN A 168 -6.70 7.58 -7.18
N PHE A 169 -5.49 7.08 -7.39
CA PHE A 169 -5.11 6.33 -8.57
C PHE A 169 -5.49 4.86 -8.36
N ASN A 170 -6.31 4.31 -9.25
CA ASN A 170 -6.77 2.93 -9.18
C ASN A 170 -6.03 2.10 -10.23
N PHE A 171 -5.43 1.01 -9.76
CA PHE A 171 -4.62 0.10 -10.54
C PHE A 171 -5.19 -1.31 -10.56
N ILE A 172 -4.87 -2.03 -11.64
CA ILE A 172 -4.98 -3.48 -11.73
C ILE A 172 -3.62 -4.08 -12.07
N PRO A 173 -3.36 -5.34 -11.70
CA PRO A 173 -2.20 -6.07 -12.18
C PRO A 173 -2.20 -6.19 -13.70
N LYS A 174 -1.08 -5.90 -14.37
CA LYS A 174 -0.94 -6.04 -15.83
C LYS A 174 -1.18 -7.48 -16.28
N SER A 175 -0.77 -8.43 -15.46
CA SER A 175 -1.08 -9.85 -15.64
C SER A 175 -2.58 -10.18 -15.76
N LYS A 176 -3.48 -9.28 -15.32
CA LYS A 176 -4.95 -9.48 -15.31
C LYS A 176 -5.73 -8.62 -16.32
N VAL A 177 -5.06 -7.85 -17.19
CA VAL A 177 -5.73 -6.92 -18.12
C VAL A 177 -6.77 -7.58 -19.03
N ASN A 178 -6.55 -8.83 -19.44
CA ASN A 178 -7.45 -9.59 -20.30
C ASN A 178 -8.24 -10.67 -19.54
N GLY A 179 -8.18 -10.65 -18.21
CA GLY A 179 -8.83 -11.63 -17.34
C GLY A 179 -10.00 -11.02 -16.56
N GLU A 180 -10.62 -11.84 -15.72
CA GLU A 180 -11.57 -11.35 -14.73
C GLU A 180 -10.81 -10.61 -13.63
N VAL A 181 -11.25 -9.39 -13.34
CA VAL A 181 -10.73 -8.54 -12.27
C VAL A 181 -11.80 -8.43 -11.20
N THR A 182 -11.47 -8.74 -9.96
CA THR A 182 -12.36 -8.58 -8.82
C THR A 182 -12.00 -7.34 -8.00
N GLU A 183 -12.84 -6.95 -7.05
CA GLU A 183 -12.55 -5.80 -6.17
C GLU A 183 -11.27 -5.99 -5.34
N ASP A 184 -10.90 -7.24 -5.06
CA ASP A 184 -9.69 -7.62 -4.32
C ASP A 184 -8.40 -7.39 -5.12
N ASP A 185 -8.51 -7.31 -6.45
CA ASP A 185 -7.38 -7.04 -7.34
C ASP A 185 -7.05 -5.55 -7.46
N TYR A 186 -7.96 -4.68 -7.03
CA TYR A 186 -7.79 -3.25 -7.16
C TYR A 186 -6.80 -2.72 -6.12
N ILE A 187 -5.70 -2.18 -6.60
CA ILE A 187 -4.73 -1.45 -5.80
C ILE A 187 -5.06 0.04 -5.91
N ARG A 188 -5.32 0.67 -4.76
CA ARG A 188 -5.70 2.08 -4.71
C ARG A 188 -4.62 2.86 -3.99
N ILE A 189 -4.01 3.83 -4.68
CA ILE A 189 -2.91 4.63 -4.14
C ILE A 189 -3.32 6.09 -4.15
N LEU A 190 -3.13 6.76 -3.02
CA LEU A 190 -3.40 8.18 -2.87
C LEU A 190 -2.16 9.00 -3.24
N VAL A 191 -2.39 10.00 -4.08
CA VAL A 191 -1.37 10.89 -4.64
C VAL A 191 -1.76 12.33 -4.33
N LYS A 192 -0.78 13.18 -4.04
CA LYS A 192 -1.07 14.59 -3.74
C LYS A 192 -1.52 15.35 -5.01
N PRO A 193 -2.33 16.42 -4.87
CA PRO A 193 -2.76 17.22 -6.02
C PRO A 193 -1.60 17.69 -6.91
N GLU A 194 -0.48 18.12 -6.33
CA GLU A 194 0.66 18.65 -7.09
C GLU A 194 1.29 17.58 -7.99
N GLU A 195 1.29 16.33 -7.53
CA GLU A 195 1.82 15.20 -8.29
C GLU A 195 0.82 14.74 -9.35
N TYR A 196 -0.49 14.83 -9.10
CA TYR A 196 -1.51 14.59 -10.11
C TYR A 196 -1.38 15.59 -11.27
N ASP A 197 -1.30 16.89 -10.96
CA ASP A 197 -1.17 17.96 -11.96
C ASP A 197 0.09 17.79 -12.82
N ARG A 198 1.16 17.26 -12.23
CA ARG A 198 2.42 16.97 -12.94
C ARG A 198 2.27 15.89 -14.01
N VAL A 199 1.45 14.86 -13.77
CA VAL A 199 1.43 13.65 -14.60
C VAL A 199 0.20 13.53 -15.50
N ILE A 200 -0.89 14.22 -15.19
CA ILE A 200 -2.19 13.97 -15.82
C ILE A 200 -2.19 14.18 -17.34
N ASP A 201 -1.48 15.18 -17.85
CA ASP A 201 -1.45 15.50 -19.28
C ASP A 201 -0.74 14.43 -20.11
N ASP A 202 0.23 13.73 -19.52
CA ASP A 202 1.03 12.67 -20.16
C ASP A 202 0.44 11.27 -19.93
N LEU A 203 -0.48 11.14 -18.98
CA LEU A 203 -1.01 9.87 -18.52
C LEU A 203 -2.10 9.35 -19.47
N LYS A 204 -1.92 8.11 -19.94
CA LYS A 204 -2.89 7.43 -20.82
C LYS A 204 -3.65 6.34 -20.07
N PRO A 205 -4.94 6.12 -20.38
CA PRO A 205 -5.66 4.96 -19.89
C PRO A 205 -4.92 3.66 -20.25
N GLY A 206 -4.78 2.74 -19.30
CA GLY A 206 -4.09 1.48 -19.52
C GLY A 206 -2.56 1.57 -19.52
N GLN A 207 -1.98 2.75 -19.27
CA GLN A 207 -0.53 2.92 -19.18
C GLN A 207 0.02 2.26 -17.92
N GLN A 208 1.19 1.64 -18.09
CA GLN A 208 1.99 1.15 -16.97
C GLN A 208 2.67 2.33 -16.28
N VAL A 209 2.61 2.36 -14.95
CA VAL A 209 3.27 3.39 -14.14
C VAL A 209 3.96 2.76 -12.94
N TYR A 210 4.91 3.48 -12.36
CA TYR A 210 5.68 3.03 -11.22
C TYR A 210 5.53 4.03 -10.06
N PRO A 211 4.69 3.73 -9.06
CA PRO A 211 4.58 4.57 -7.88
C PRO A 211 5.86 4.49 -7.03
N GLN A 212 6.38 5.63 -6.62
CA GLN A 212 7.59 5.78 -5.80
C GLN A 212 7.29 6.40 -4.43
N GLY A 213 8.20 6.19 -3.48
CA GLY A 213 8.08 6.74 -2.13
C GLY A 213 6.84 6.22 -1.40
N LEU A 214 6.58 4.91 -1.52
CA LEU A 214 5.37 4.29 -0.99
C LEU A 214 5.29 4.40 0.53
N LYS A 215 4.10 4.80 1.03
CA LYS A 215 3.78 4.86 2.45
C LYS A 215 2.51 4.07 2.73
N PHE A 216 2.57 3.17 3.69
CA PHE A 216 1.44 2.37 4.12
C PHE A 216 0.92 2.90 5.46
N ALA A 217 -0.38 3.13 5.55
CA ALA A 217 -1.06 3.52 6.78
C ALA A 217 -2.20 2.54 7.06
N PHE A 218 -2.48 2.32 8.34
CA PHE A 218 -3.61 1.51 8.78
C PHE A 218 -4.76 2.42 9.22
N VAL A 219 -5.94 2.26 8.61
CA VAL A 219 -7.12 3.11 8.90
C VAL A 219 -8.17 2.35 9.70
N GLY A 220 -8.19 1.02 9.64
CA GLY A 220 -8.93 0.18 10.58
C GLY A 220 -10.46 0.36 10.55
N ASN A 221 -11.06 0.43 9.38
CA ASN A 221 -12.52 0.45 9.25
C ASN A 221 -13.04 -0.85 8.61
N SER A 222 -14.36 -1.06 8.64
CA SER A 222 -14.99 -2.30 8.13
C SER A 222 -14.82 -2.51 6.62
N SER A 223 -14.37 -1.50 5.88
CA SER A 223 -14.15 -1.55 4.43
C SER A 223 -12.67 -1.59 4.02
N THR A 224 -11.74 -1.16 4.88
CA THR A 224 -10.30 -1.02 4.56
C THR A 224 -9.38 -1.30 5.74
N ASP A 225 -8.48 -2.24 5.47
CA ASP A 225 -7.17 -2.40 6.10
C ASP A 225 -6.31 -1.14 6.01
N TRP A 226 -6.00 -0.83 4.77
CA TRP A 226 -4.78 -0.15 4.42
C TRP A 226 -5.05 1.03 3.49
N THR A 227 -4.37 2.13 3.77
CA THR A 227 -4.23 3.23 2.84
C THR A 227 -2.80 3.24 2.35
N VAL A 228 -2.63 3.36 1.04
CA VAL A 228 -1.32 3.45 0.39
C VAL A 228 -1.19 4.85 -0.18
N TYR A 229 -0.07 5.50 0.08
CA TYR A 229 0.30 6.77 -0.53
C TYR A 229 1.52 6.56 -1.42
N ALA A 230 1.63 7.36 -2.48
CA ALA A 230 2.86 7.52 -3.24
C ALA A 230 3.27 8.99 -3.24
N ASP A 231 4.57 9.23 -3.16
CA ASP A 231 5.12 10.59 -3.28
C ASP A 231 5.23 11.00 -4.75
N GLN A 232 5.50 10.05 -5.65
CA GLN A 232 5.64 10.29 -7.09
C GLN A 232 5.09 9.12 -7.91
N ILE A 233 4.71 9.40 -9.16
CA ILE A 233 4.31 8.44 -10.18
C ILE A 233 5.25 8.60 -11.39
N ASP A 234 6.07 7.57 -11.64
CA ASP A 234 6.86 7.52 -12.86
C ASP A 234 6.06 6.87 -13.98
N LEU A 235 6.03 7.52 -15.14
CA LEU A 235 5.36 6.99 -16.32
C LEU A 235 6.30 6.02 -17.04
N ALA A 236 5.80 4.83 -17.41
CA ALA A 236 6.56 3.97 -18.31
C ALA A 236 6.80 4.69 -19.65
N PRO A 237 7.98 4.54 -20.27
CA PRO A 237 8.27 5.12 -21.57
C PRO A 237 7.16 4.75 -22.57
N SER A 238 6.55 5.76 -23.20
CA SER A 238 5.62 5.50 -24.30
C SER A 238 6.41 4.86 -25.44
N ASN A 239 6.19 3.57 -25.69
CA ASN A 239 6.62 2.94 -26.93
C ASN A 239 5.81 3.52 -28.10
N ASN A 240 6.18 4.71 -28.57
CA ASN A 240 5.69 5.30 -29.82
C ASN A 240 6.31 4.61 -31.06
N ASN A 241 6.43 3.29 -31.03
CA ASN A 241 6.84 2.47 -32.18
C ASN A 241 5.82 1.34 -32.37
N ASN A 242 4.62 1.72 -32.80
CA ASN A 242 3.77 0.91 -33.67
C ASN A 242 2.59 1.80 -34.12
N VAL A 243 2.89 2.80 -34.94
CA VAL A 243 1.94 3.19 -35.98
C VAL A 243 1.96 2.04 -36.98
N THR A 244 1.16 1.01 -36.74
CA THR A 244 0.74 0.12 -37.81
C THR A 244 0.00 0.99 -38.80
N SER A 245 0.68 1.35 -39.88
CA SER A 245 0.06 1.89 -41.08
C SER A 245 -1.08 0.97 -41.46
N LYS A 246 -2.30 1.48 -41.32
CA LYS A 246 -3.55 0.90 -41.82
C LYS A 246 -3.33 0.48 -43.28
N PRO A 247 -3.61 -0.78 -43.70
CA PRO A 247 -3.59 -1.10 -45.12
C PRO A 247 -4.70 -0.30 -45.79
N GLU A 248 -4.33 0.54 -46.76
CA GLU A 248 -5.29 1.15 -47.68
C GLU A 248 -6.15 0.05 -48.32
N SER A 249 -7.44 0.12 -48.03
CA SER A 249 -8.44 -0.72 -48.67
C SER A 249 -8.53 -0.30 -50.13
N LYS A 250 -7.93 -1.08 -51.05
CA LYS A 250 -8.24 -0.96 -52.48
C LYS A 250 -9.64 -1.54 -52.74
N PRO A 251 -10.52 -0.84 -53.47
CA PRO A 251 -11.79 -1.40 -53.91
C PRO A 251 -11.53 -2.47 -54.98
N VAL A 252 -12.19 -3.62 -54.83
CA VAL A 252 -12.25 -4.65 -55.88
C VAL A 252 -13.14 -4.13 -57.00
N ALA A 253 -12.55 -3.85 -58.16
CA ALA A 253 -13.27 -3.59 -59.40
C ALA A 253 -13.57 -4.90 -60.13
N GLU A 254 -14.81 -4.99 -60.63
CA GLU A 254 -15.41 -6.10 -61.35
C GLU A 254 -14.58 -6.62 -62.53
N SER A 255 -14.45 -7.94 -62.63
CA SER A 255 -13.96 -8.62 -63.82
C SER A 255 -15.09 -8.83 -64.85
N LYS A 256 -14.94 -8.28 -66.06
CA LYS A 256 -15.64 -8.74 -67.28
C LYS A 256 -14.67 -9.50 -68.21
N PRO A 257 -15.19 -10.39 -69.07
CA PRO A 257 -14.44 -11.51 -69.64
C PRO A 257 -13.64 -11.12 -70.88
N ASN A 258 -12.48 -11.76 -71.07
CA ASN A 258 -11.67 -11.61 -72.27
C ASN A 258 -12.03 -12.72 -73.27
N ASN A 259 -12.68 -12.33 -74.37
CA ASN A 259 -12.74 -13.09 -75.61
C ASN A 259 -11.44 -12.82 -76.36
N GLU A 260 -10.68 -13.85 -76.73
CA GLU A 260 -9.90 -13.77 -77.97
C GLU A 260 -9.67 -15.16 -78.56
N ALA A 261 -10.28 -15.36 -79.73
CA ALA A 261 -10.01 -16.43 -80.66
C ALA A 261 -8.90 -16.01 -81.63
N LYS A 262 -8.05 -16.97 -82.01
CA LYS A 262 -7.31 -17.16 -83.28
C LYS A 262 -6.30 -18.28 -83.00
N LYS A 263 -6.13 -19.33 -83.79
CA LYS A 263 -6.45 -19.59 -85.20
C LYS A 263 -6.41 -21.11 -85.39
#